data_AF-X1AVB5-F1
#
_entry.id   AF-X1AVB5-F1
#
_cell.length_a   1.000
_cell.length_b   1.000
_cell.length_c   1.000
_cell.angle_alpha   90.00
_cell.angle_beta   90.00
_cell.angle_gamma   90.00
#
_symmetry.space_group_name_H-M   'P 1'
#
loop_
_entity.id
_entity.type
_entity.pdbx_description
1 polymer ?
#
loop_
_entity_poly.entity_id
_entity_poly.type
_entity_poly.pdbx_seq_one_letter_code
_entity_poly.pdbx_strand_id
1 'polypeptide(L)'
;MDIPMRPIEGAEDESEPLPDDRLPGLITSLLPIILPLLMISAHTIVSTLAKGAEITSSIKQAEEITAVLGNANLAMLVSAIIALIVFYRQRRPKMKEFGKSVETALMSGGIIILITSAGGAFGAMLKEAQVGPAIQAMFGNGADQQLGGIGLLFMSFLIASLLKFAQGSTTVSMITTSAMIATMLPSPEIIGFHPVYIAAAIGFGAQCGAWMNDSGFWIFAKMSGFTGMEAIKTWTVTLAVMAIVGFLITLFFATFLPLI
;
A
#
# COMPACT_ATOMS: atom_id res chain seq x y z
N MET A 1 15.92 -10.10 -25.98
CA MET A 1 17.26 -10.04 -25.36
C MET A 1 17.67 -11.48 -25.11
N ASP A 2 18.87 -11.85 -25.55
CA ASP A 2 19.42 -13.18 -25.29
C ASP A 2 20.13 -13.12 -23.93
N ILE A 3 19.40 -13.45 -22.86
CA ILE A 3 19.92 -13.34 -21.49
C ILE A 3 20.40 -14.72 -21.06
N PRO A 4 21.71 -14.93 -20.83
CA PRO A 4 22.22 -16.23 -20.41
C PRO A 4 21.74 -16.54 -19.00
N MET A 5 21.38 -17.80 -18.74
CA MET A 5 21.13 -18.26 -17.36
C MET A 5 22.43 -18.17 -16.56
N ARG A 6 22.39 -17.42 -15.46
CA ARG A 6 23.51 -17.27 -14.53
C ARG A 6 23.17 -17.95 -13.20
N PRO A 7 24.15 -18.53 -12.51
CA PRO A 7 23.97 -18.98 -11.13
C PRO A 7 23.58 -17.78 -10.25
N ILE A 8 22.64 -18.00 -9.32
CA ILE A 8 22.15 -16.97 -8.41
C ILE A 8 23.28 -16.63 -7.42
N GLU A 9 23.92 -15.48 -7.60
CA GLU A 9 24.91 -14.96 -6.65
C GLU A 9 24.26 -14.66 -5.30
N GLY A 10 24.74 -15.30 -4.23
CA GLY A 10 24.24 -15.11 -2.86
C GLY A 10 23.27 -16.19 -2.37
N ALA A 11 23.27 -17.38 -3.00
CA ALA A 11 22.59 -18.56 -2.45
C ALA A 11 23.21 -19.09 -1.13
N GLU A 12 24.22 -18.41 -0.60
CA GLU A 12 24.78 -18.69 0.72
C GLU A 12 24.32 -17.59 1.70
N ASP A 13 23.78 -18.05 2.82
CA ASP A 13 23.34 -17.35 4.05
C ASP A 13 21.83 -17.06 4.22
N GLU A 14 20.95 -17.82 3.58
CA GLU A 14 19.65 -18.10 4.21
C GLU A 14 19.89 -18.98 5.44
N SER A 15 19.51 -18.49 6.62
CA SER A 15 19.55 -19.29 7.86
C SER A 15 18.90 -20.64 7.59
N GLU A 16 19.66 -21.73 7.77
CA GLU A 16 19.17 -23.08 7.43
C GLU A 16 17.74 -23.26 7.95
N PRO A 17 16.80 -23.66 7.08
CA PRO A 17 15.44 -23.90 7.49
C PRO A 17 15.47 -24.94 8.62
N LEU A 18 14.63 -24.71 9.64
CA LEU A 18 14.49 -25.72 10.67
C LEU A 18 14.04 -27.04 10.03
N PRO A 19 14.43 -28.19 10.59
CA PRO A 19 13.86 -29.48 10.23
C PRO A 19 12.33 -29.41 10.13
N ASP A 20 11.72 -30.08 9.15
CA ASP A 20 10.28 -29.98 8.85
C ASP A 20 9.37 -30.29 10.06
N ASP A 21 9.83 -31.15 10.97
CA ASP A 21 9.15 -31.49 12.24
C ASP A 21 9.11 -30.32 13.24
N ARG A 22 9.98 -29.33 13.04
CA ARG A 22 10.09 -28.11 13.84
C ARG A 22 9.62 -26.87 13.11
N LEU A 23 8.89 -26.99 12.01
CA LEU A 23 8.19 -25.85 11.39
C LEU A 23 6.77 -25.70 11.95
N PRO A 24 6.21 -24.48 12.01
CA PRO A 24 4.83 -24.32 12.40
C PRO A 24 3.93 -24.91 11.32
N GLY A 25 2.85 -25.60 11.71
CA GLY A 25 1.84 -26.07 10.76
C GLY A 25 1.26 -24.91 9.94
N LEU A 26 0.81 -25.20 8.72
CA LEU A 26 0.35 -24.21 7.74
C LEU A 26 -0.62 -23.17 8.33
N ILE A 27 -1.62 -23.62 9.10
CA ILE A 27 -2.63 -22.74 9.71
C ILE A 27 -1.97 -21.75 10.69
N THR A 28 -1.04 -22.22 11.50
CA THR A 28 -0.31 -21.39 12.48
C THR A 28 0.56 -20.34 11.79
N SER A 29 1.19 -20.71 10.68
CA SER A 29 2.03 -19.81 9.87
C SER A 29 1.19 -18.75 9.14
N LEU A 30 -0.02 -19.09 8.72
CA LEU A 30 -0.94 -18.16 8.05
C LEU A 30 -1.74 -17.28 9.00
N LEU A 31 -1.85 -17.66 10.28
CA LEU A 31 -2.69 -16.97 11.26
C LEU A 31 -2.40 -15.47 11.39
N PRO A 32 -1.14 -14.99 11.44
CA PRO A 32 -0.84 -13.57 11.49
C PRO A 32 -1.33 -12.79 10.26
N ILE A 33 -1.51 -13.46 9.11
CA ILE A 33 -1.92 -12.82 7.86
C ILE A 33 -3.44 -12.88 7.71
N ILE A 34 -4.02 -14.07 7.91
CA ILE A 34 -5.45 -14.32 7.69
C ILE A 34 -6.30 -13.65 8.77
N LEU A 35 -5.86 -13.65 10.03
CA LEU A 35 -6.64 -13.10 11.13
C LEU A 35 -6.97 -11.61 10.97
N PRO A 36 -6.00 -10.69 10.77
CA PRO A 36 -6.32 -9.28 10.63
C PRO A 36 -7.15 -9.01 9.38
N LEU A 37 -6.92 -9.75 8.29
CA LEU A 37 -7.73 -9.67 7.07
C LEU A 37 -9.19 -10.00 7.35
N LEU A 38 -9.47 -11.11 8.05
CA LEU A 38 -10.84 -11.52 8.39
C LEU A 38 -11.51 -10.52 9.34
N MET A 39 -10.79 -10.04 10.36
CA MET A 39 -11.31 -9.06 11.31
C MET A 39 -11.74 -7.77 10.61
N ILE A 40 -10.86 -7.20 9.78
CA ILE A 40 -11.14 -5.96 9.05
C ILE A 40 -12.26 -6.17 8.02
N SER A 41 -12.17 -7.24 7.23
CA SER A 41 -13.16 -7.52 6.18
C SER A 41 -14.56 -7.77 6.74
N ALA A 42 -14.66 -8.47 7.88
CA ALA A 42 -15.93 -8.69 8.55
C ALA A 42 -16.60 -7.37 8.93
N HIS A 43 -15.83 -6.41 9.49
CA HIS A 43 -16.37 -5.09 9.79
C HIS A 43 -16.75 -4.31 8.53
N THR A 44 -15.93 -4.34 7.48
CA THR A 44 -16.27 -3.68 6.21
C THR A 44 -17.58 -4.21 5.63
N ILE A 45 -17.80 -5.54 5.64
CA ILE A 45 -19.03 -6.16 5.16
C ILE A 45 -20.22 -5.73 6.03
N VAL A 46 -20.12 -5.87 7.35
CA VAL A 46 -21.22 -5.57 8.28
C VAL A 46 -21.58 -4.08 8.25
N SER A 47 -20.60 -3.17 8.28
CA SER A 47 -20.85 -1.72 8.19
C SER A 47 -21.46 -1.31 6.85
N THR A 48 -21.10 -1.98 5.76
CA THR A 48 -21.70 -1.73 4.44
C THR A 48 -23.16 -2.16 4.41
N LEU A 49 -23.49 -3.32 4.98
CA LEU A 49 -24.87 -3.81 5.09
C LEU A 49 -25.71 -2.97 6.06
N ALA A 50 -25.12 -2.49 7.16
CA ALA A 50 -25.80 -1.69 8.17
C ALA A 50 -26.26 -0.32 7.65
N LYS A 51 -25.56 0.28 6.67
CA LYS A 51 -25.91 1.57 6.05
C LYS A 51 -27.31 1.59 5.40
N GLY A 52 -27.87 0.44 5.04
CA GLY A 52 -29.21 0.31 4.45
C GLY A 52 -30.26 -0.34 5.36
N ALA A 53 -29.92 -0.68 6.61
CA ALA A 53 -30.78 -1.43 7.51
C ALA A 53 -31.48 -0.54 8.56
N GLU A 54 -32.68 -0.94 9.01
CA GLU A 54 -33.37 -0.24 10.09
C GLU A 54 -32.57 -0.24 11.40
N ILE A 55 -32.73 0.84 12.17
CA ILE A 55 -31.94 1.15 13.38
C ILE A 55 -32.00 0.02 14.43
N THR A 56 -33.09 -0.74 14.47
CA THR A 56 -33.39 -1.82 15.41
C THR A 56 -32.94 -3.21 14.95
N SER A 57 -32.32 -3.32 13.77
CA SER A 57 -31.90 -4.61 13.21
C SER A 57 -30.71 -5.20 13.97
N SER A 58 -30.68 -6.53 14.08
CA SER A 58 -29.55 -7.31 14.62
C SER A 58 -28.22 -7.01 13.90
N ILE A 59 -28.30 -6.52 12.66
CA ILE A 59 -27.16 -6.09 11.85
C ILE A 59 -26.47 -4.88 12.47
N LYS A 60 -27.21 -3.94 13.06
CA LYS A 60 -26.63 -2.74 13.68
C LYS A 60 -25.93 -3.03 15.01
N GLN A 61 -26.45 -3.98 15.78
CA GLN A 61 -25.76 -4.48 16.98
C GLN A 61 -24.47 -5.24 16.61
N ALA A 62 -24.51 -6.02 15.52
CA ALA A 62 -23.31 -6.65 14.99
C ALA A 62 -22.28 -5.63 14.47
N GLU A 63 -22.73 -4.49 13.94
CA GLU A 63 -21.84 -3.39 13.53
C GLU A 63 -21.04 -2.83 14.70
N GLU A 64 -21.66 -2.57 15.86
CA GLU A 64 -20.96 -2.04 17.03
C GLU A 64 -19.86 -2.99 17.54
N ILE A 65 -20.15 -4.29 17.60
CA ILE A 65 -19.18 -5.32 18.02
C ILE A 65 -18.06 -5.44 16.99
N THR A 66 -18.40 -5.48 15.70
CA THR A 66 -17.41 -5.58 14.63
C THR A 66 -16.63 -4.28 14.43
N ALA A 67 -17.14 -3.12 14.82
CA ALA A 67 -16.40 -1.86 14.76
C ALA A 67 -15.20 -1.86 15.71
N VAL A 68 -15.34 -2.52 16.87
CA VAL A 68 -14.22 -2.70 17.82
C VAL A 68 -13.29 -3.80 17.31
N LEU A 69 -13.82 -4.99 17.01
CA LEU A 69 -13.01 -6.15 16.61
C LEU A 69 -12.33 -5.97 15.25
N GLY A 70 -13.01 -5.38 14.28
CA GLY A 70 -12.47 -5.10 12.95
C GLY A 70 -11.76 -3.77 12.83
N ASN A 71 -11.52 -3.07 13.95
CA ASN A 71 -10.65 -1.91 13.96
C ASN A 71 -9.25 -2.33 13.49
N ALA A 72 -8.73 -1.65 12.46
CA ALA A 72 -7.46 -2.01 11.84
C ALA A 72 -6.28 -2.00 12.84
N ASN A 73 -6.26 -1.06 13.80
CA ASN A 73 -5.18 -1.00 14.80
C ASN A 73 -5.25 -2.21 15.75
N LEU A 74 -6.45 -2.57 16.20
CA LEU A 74 -6.63 -3.74 17.07
C LEU A 74 -6.31 -5.04 16.34
N ALA A 75 -6.83 -5.20 15.11
CA ALA A 75 -6.59 -6.36 14.28
C ALA A 75 -5.09 -6.59 14.01
N MET A 76 -4.37 -5.52 13.66
CA MET A 76 -2.91 -5.57 13.45
C MET A 76 -2.15 -5.83 14.75
N LEU A 77 -2.58 -5.28 15.89
CA LEU A 77 -1.98 -5.56 17.20
C LEU A 77 -2.11 -7.04 17.58
N VAL A 78 -3.32 -7.59 17.46
CA VAL A 78 -3.58 -9.01 17.74
C VAL A 78 -2.75 -9.91 16.82
N SER A 79 -2.71 -9.58 15.53
CA SER A 79 -1.84 -10.27 14.56
C SER A 79 -0.37 -10.25 14.96
N ALA A 80 0.16 -9.09 15.36
CA ALA A 80 1.55 -8.95 15.80
C ALA A 80 1.84 -9.79 17.04
N ILE A 81 0.94 -9.81 18.02
CA ILE A 81 1.06 -10.65 19.22
C ILE A 81 1.12 -12.14 18.82
N ILE A 82 0.26 -12.57 17.90
CA ILE A 82 0.25 -13.95 17.42
C ILE A 82 1.56 -14.28 16.69
N ALA A 83 2.04 -13.39 15.82
CA ALA A 83 3.32 -13.58 15.14
C ALA A 83 4.47 -13.76 16.15
N LEU A 84 4.51 -12.94 17.21
CA LEU A 84 5.50 -13.05 18.28
C LEU A 84 5.37 -14.37 19.06
N ILE A 85 4.15 -14.81 19.37
CA ILE A 85 3.89 -16.09 20.04
C ILE A 85 4.36 -17.27 19.17
N VAL A 86 4.02 -17.26 17.88
CA VAL A 86 4.43 -18.31 16.93
C VAL A 86 5.94 -18.36 16.82
N PHE A 87 6.59 -17.21 16.61
CA PHE A 87 8.05 -17.10 16.55
C PHE A 87 8.72 -17.65 17.82
N TYR A 88 8.24 -17.22 19.00
CA TYR A 88 8.78 -17.67 20.28
C TYR A 88 8.62 -19.17 20.50
N ARG A 89 7.43 -19.73 20.21
CA ARG A 89 7.16 -21.16 20.39
C ARG A 89 8.01 -22.04 19.48
N GLN A 90 8.24 -21.60 18.24
CA GLN A 90 8.91 -22.43 17.24
C GLN A 90 10.44 -22.36 17.33
N ARG A 91 10.99 -21.16 17.49
CA ARG A 91 12.45 -20.95 17.50
C ARG A 91 13.04 -21.00 18.91
N ARG A 92 12.23 -20.84 19.95
CA ARG A 92 12.64 -20.74 21.37
C ARG A 92 13.93 -19.90 21.55
N PRO A 93 13.99 -18.68 20.97
CA PRO A 93 15.19 -17.86 21.01
C PRO A 93 15.54 -17.46 22.44
N LYS A 94 16.83 -17.20 22.70
CA LYS A 94 17.23 -16.57 23.97
C LYS A 94 16.63 -15.15 24.03
N MET A 95 16.36 -14.63 25.23
CA MET A 95 15.75 -13.30 25.39
C MET A 95 16.49 -12.18 24.65
N LYS A 96 17.83 -12.25 24.57
CA LYS A 96 18.66 -11.30 23.82
C LYS A 96 18.42 -11.37 22.31
N GLU A 97 18.25 -12.58 21.77
CA GLU A 97 18.00 -12.81 20.33
C GLU A 97 16.56 -12.43 19.96
N PHE A 98 15.61 -12.73 20.85
CA PHE A 98 14.21 -12.29 20.71
C PHE A 98 14.13 -10.76 20.66
N GLY A 99 14.74 -10.07 21.63
CA GLY A 99 14.79 -8.61 21.67
C GLY A 99 15.39 -8.00 20.40
N LYS A 100 16.54 -8.51 19.94
CA LYS A 100 17.18 -8.05 18.69
C LYS A 100 16.29 -8.24 17.46
N SER A 101 15.55 -9.35 17.40
CA SER A 101 14.63 -9.63 16.28
C SER A 101 13.47 -8.63 16.28
N VAL A 102 12.88 -8.35 17.44
CA VAL A 102 11.81 -7.35 17.60
C VAL A 102 12.33 -5.94 17.28
N GLU A 103 13.52 -5.58 17.76
CA GLU A 103 14.18 -4.30 17.46
C GLU A 103 14.37 -4.11 15.95
N THR A 104 14.87 -5.13 15.26
CA THR A 104 15.06 -5.10 13.80
C THR A 104 13.72 -4.90 13.07
N ALA A 105 12.67 -5.59 13.50
CA ALA A 105 11.33 -5.42 12.94
C ALA A 105 10.77 -4.00 13.19
N LEU A 106 10.95 -3.46 14.39
CA LEU A 106 10.53 -2.10 14.74
C LEU A 106 11.31 -1.03 13.97
N MET A 107 12.61 -1.19 13.75
CA MET A 107 13.41 -0.25 12.94
C MET A 107 12.89 -0.18 11.50
N SER A 108 12.56 -1.33 10.91
CA SER A 108 11.97 -1.39 9.57
C SER A 108 10.63 -0.63 9.50
N GLY A 109 9.75 -0.82 10.49
CA GLY A 109 8.48 -0.10 10.59
C GLY A 109 8.63 1.39 10.93
N GLY A 110 9.64 1.76 11.74
CA GLY A 110 9.85 3.13 12.21
C GLY A 110 10.15 4.12 11.09
N ILE A 111 10.92 3.71 10.09
CA ILE A 111 11.19 4.53 8.89
C ILE A 111 9.89 4.84 8.14
N ILE A 112 8.99 3.85 8.01
CA ILE A 112 7.69 4.01 7.36
C ILE A 112 6.83 5.02 8.11
N ILE A 113 6.80 4.95 9.45
CA ILE A 113 6.05 5.89 10.30
C ILE A 113 6.57 7.32 10.12
N LEU A 114 7.89 7.53 10.10
CA LEU A 114 8.50 8.85 9.93
C LEU A 114 8.18 9.45 8.56
N ILE A 115 8.33 8.69 7.48
CA ILE A 115 8.05 9.15 6.12
C ILE A 115 6.55 9.43 5.94
N THR A 116 5.68 8.59 6.49
CA THR A 116 4.22 8.80 6.44
C THR A 116 3.81 10.04 7.22
N SER A 117 4.38 10.26 8.41
CA SER A 117 4.12 11.45 9.23
C SER A 117 4.57 12.73 8.53
N ALA A 118 5.75 12.70 7.89
CA ALA A 118 6.24 13.81 7.09
C ALA A 118 5.34 14.10 5.87
N GLY A 119 4.86 13.06 5.18
CA GLY A 119 3.88 13.18 4.10
C GLY A 119 2.57 13.81 4.56
N GLY A 120 2.03 13.38 5.71
CA GLY A 120 0.82 13.97 6.28
C GLY A 120 0.99 15.45 6.64
N ALA A 121 2.12 15.82 7.25
CA ALA A 121 2.44 17.22 7.55
C ALA A 121 2.58 18.06 6.28
N PHE A 122 3.26 17.55 5.25
CA PHE A 122 3.37 18.22 3.95
C PHE A 122 2.01 18.37 3.26
N GLY A 123 1.17 17.32 3.28
CA GLY A 123 -0.21 17.38 2.79
C GLY A 123 -1.06 18.42 3.53
N ALA A 124 -0.87 18.58 4.84
CA ALA A 124 -1.53 19.64 5.61
C ALA A 124 -1.06 21.03 5.18
N MET A 125 0.24 21.21 4.91
CA MET A 125 0.76 22.47 4.37
C MET A 125 0.22 22.78 2.97
N LEU A 126 0.07 21.78 2.09
CA LEU A 126 -0.54 21.98 0.77
C LEU A 126 -2.02 22.37 0.87
N LYS A 127 -2.74 21.79 1.83
CA LYS A 127 -4.12 22.18 2.14
C LYS A 127 -4.19 23.63 2.60
N GLU A 128 -3.32 24.03 3.51
CA GLU A 128 -3.26 25.41 4.01
C GLU A 128 -2.88 26.39 2.90
N ALA A 129 -1.95 26.00 2.03
CA ALA A 129 -1.57 26.75 0.83
C ALA A 129 -2.68 26.82 -0.25
N GLN A 130 -3.87 26.26 0.00
CA GLN A 130 -5.02 26.28 -0.90
C GLN A 130 -4.71 25.72 -2.31
N VAL A 131 -3.85 24.72 -2.40
CA VAL A 131 -3.46 24.12 -3.70
C VAL A 131 -4.66 23.45 -4.39
N GLY A 132 -5.54 22.79 -3.63
CA GLY A 132 -6.77 22.18 -4.17
C GLY A 132 -7.69 23.20 -4.84
N PRO A 133 -8.10 24.28 -4.14
CA PRO A 133 -8.86 25.38 -4.73
C PRO A 133 -8.14 26.09 -5.88
N ALA A 134 -6.81 26.23 -5.84
CA ALA A 134 -6.06 26.80 -6.97
C ALA A 134 -6.12 25.91 -8.22
N ILE A 135 -6.00 24.59 -8.07
CA ILE A 135 -6.21 23.63 -9.17
C ILE A 135 -7.65 23.73 -9.67
N GLN A 136 -8.65 23.77 -8.77
CA GLN A 136 -10.05 23.96 -9.18
C GLN A 136 -10.27 25.30 -9.88
N ALA A 137 -9.61 26.39 -9.48
CA ALA A 137 -9.75 27.68 -10.15
C ALA A 137 -9.04 27.72 -11.51
N MET A 138 -7.90 27.04 -11.64
CA MET A 138 -7.17 26.93 -12.91
C MET A 138 -7.87 26.03 -13.93
N PHE A 139 -8.55 24.98 -13.46
CA PHE A 139 -9.16 23.94 -14.32
C PHE A 139 -10.70 23.91 -14.27
N GLY A 140 -11.35 24.72 -13.44
CA GLY A 140 -12.80 24.71 -13.17
C GLY A 140 -13.54 26.01 -13.53
N ASN A 141 -12.91 26.94 -14.26
CA ASN A 141 -13.59 28.12 -14.82
C ASN A 141 -14.33 27.84 -16.15
N GLY A 142 -14.65 26.58 -16.44
CA GLY A 142 -15.47 26.17 -17.58
C GLY A 142 -16.50 25.12 -17.15
N ALA A 143 -17.48 24.85 -18.02
CA ALA A 143 -18.61 23.93 -17.80
C ALA A 143 -18.23 22.44 -17.54
N ASP A 144 -16.95 22.13 -17.35
CA ASP A 144 -16.42 20.76 -17.19
C ASP A 144 -15.79 20.57 -15.81
N GLN A 145 -16.61 20.32 -14.78
CA GLN A 145 -16.14 19.89 -13.44
C GLN A 145 -15.22 18.65 -13.50
N GLN A 146 -15.33 17.83 -14.55
CA GLN A 146 -14.47 16.67 -14.80
C GLN A 146 -12.99 17.03 -15.00
N LEU A 147 -12.65 18.21 -15.52
CA LEU A 147 -11.25 18.61 -15.75
C LEU A 147 -10.47 18.83 -14.45
N GLY A 148 -11.12 19.33 -13.39
CA GLY A 148 -10.51 19.50 -12.07
C GLY A 148 -10.20 18.15 -11.40
N GLY A 149 -11.12 17.19 -11.50
CA GLY A 149 -10.91 15.83 -11.01
C GLY A 149 -9.79 15.09 -11.74
N ILE A 150 -9.75 15.20 -13.08
CA ILE A 150 -8.68 14.62 -13.90
C ILE A 150 -7.32 15.21 -13.52
N GLY A 151 -7.24 16.51 -13.24
CA GLY A 151 -6.03 17.15 -12.73
C GLY A 151 -5.54 16.54 -11.42
N LEU A 152 -6.47 16.28 -10.48
CA LEU A 152 -6.15 15.62 -9.20
C LEU A 152 -5.69 14.17 -9.38
N LEU A 153 -6.29 13.41 -10.31
CA LEU A 153 -5.85 12.07 -10.70
C LEU A 153 -4.40 12.07 -11.19
N PHE A 154 -4.08 12.99 -12.11
CA PHE A 154 -2.75 13.10 -12.70
C PHE A 154 -1.72 13.51 -11.65
N MET A 155 -2.06 14.49 -10.82
CA MET A 155 -1.22 14.95 -9.71
C MET A 155 -0.94 13.83 -8.70
N SER A 156 -1.96 13.04 -8.36
CA SER A 156 -1.83 11.88 -7.47
C SER A 156 -0.89 10.82 -8.04
N PHE A 157 -1.02 10.49 -9.33
CA PHE A 157 -0.12 9.56 -10.02
C PHE A 157 1.32 10.06 -10.06
N LEU A 158 1.52 11.35 -10.37
CA LEU A 158 2.86 11.94 -10.48
C LEU A 158 3.57 12.03 -9.13
N ILE A 159 2.88 12.44 -8.07
CA ILE A 159 3.47 12.49 -6.72
C ILE A 159 3.85 11.08 -6.27
N ALA A 160 2.97 10.11 -6.46
CA ALA A 160 3.28 8.71 -6.14
C ALA A 160 4.47 8.20 -6.95
N SER A 161 4.54 8.50 -8.25
CA SER A 161 5.69 8.12 -9.07
C SER A 161 6.98 8.78 -8.59
N LEU A 162 6.94 10.08 -8.30
CA LEU A 162 8.12 10.85 -7.86
C LEU A 162 8.65 10.36 -6.51
N LEU A 163 7.76 10.11 -5.55
CA LEU A 163 8.14 9.52 -4.26
C LEU A 163 8.70 8.10 -4.45
N LYS A 164 8.10 7.29 -5.32
CA LYS A 164 8.62 5.97 -5.66
C LYS A 164 10.03 6.03 -6.24
N PHE A 165 10.27 6.93 -7.19
CA PHE A 165 11.60 7.13 -7.76
C PHE A 165 12.61 7.58 -6.71
N ALA A 166 12.25 8.50 -5.81
CA ALA A 166 13.16 8.98 -4.78
C ALA A 166 13.48 7.94 -3.70
N GLN A 167 12.46 7.22 -3.24
CA GLN A 167 12.50 6.44 -2.00
C GLN A 167 12.45 4.91 -2.20
N GLY A 168 12.09 4.44 -3.39
CA GLY A 168 12.23 3.04 -3.79
C GLY A 168 11.13 2.10 -3.31
N SER A 169 10.40 2.39 -2.22
CA SER A 169 9.34 1.51 -1.72
C SER A 169 7.97 1.84 -2.30
N THR A 170 7.33 0.88 -2.97
CA THR A 170 5.95 1.00 -3.49
C THR A 170 4.96 1.30 -2.37
N THR A 171 5.03 0.55 -1.27
CA THR A 171 4.06 0.69 -0.17
C THR A 171 4.19 2.03 0.54
N VAL A 172 5.43 2.47 0.82
CA VAL A 172 5.63 3.76 1.49
C VAL A 172 5.18 4.90 0.60
N SER A 173 5.57 4.89 -0.69
CA SER A 173 5.10 5.88 -1.64
C SER A 173 3.58 5.96 -1.71
N MET A 174 2.91 4.81 -1.78
CA MET A 174 1.44 4.73 -1.81
C MET A 174 0.80 5.33 -0.55
N ILE A 175 1.29 4.97 0.64
CA ILE A 175 0.76 5.46 1.92
C ILE A 175 1.02 6.96 2.08
N THR A 176 2.23 7.42 1.77
CA THR A 176 2.63 8.83 1.87
C THR A 176 1.80 9.70 0.92
N THR A 177 1.68 9.32 -0.35
CA THR A 177 0.83 10.05 -1.29
C THR A 177 -0.63 10.01 -0.85
N SER A 178 -1.16 8.86 -0.41
CA SER A 178 -2.55 8.76 0.07
C SER A 178 -2.81 9.71 1.24
N ALA A 179 -1.89 9.80 2.20
CA ALA A 179 -1.97 10.74 3.32
C ALA A 179 -1.95 12.20 2.84
N MET A 180 -1.13 12.53 1.84
CA MET A 180 -1.06 13.86 1.25
C MET A 180 -2.34 14.24 0.48
N ILE A 181 -2.86 13.33 -0.35
CA ILE A 181 -4.06 13.60 -1.15
C ILE A 181 -5.30 13.65 -0.26
N ALA A 182 -5.38 12.81 0.77
CA ALA A 182 -6.53 12.75 1.67
C ALA A 182 -6.83 14.08 2.38
N THR A 183 -5.81 14.89 2.69
CA THR A 183 -6.04 16.19 3.36
C THR A 183 -6.70 17.23 2.46
N MET A 184 -6.56 17.08 1.13
CA MET A 184 -7.04 18.03 0.12
C MET A 184 -8.10 17.44 -0.82
N LEU A 185 -8.55 16.21 -0.59
CA LEU A 185 -9.52 15.52 -1.42
C LEU A 185 -10.89 16.22 -1.34
N PRO A 186 -11.40 16.79 -2.45
CA PRO A 186 -12.74 17.40 -2.49
C PRO A 186 -13.84 16.33 -2.43
N SER A 187 -15.11 16.73 -2.24
CA SER A 187 -16.22 15.78 -2.27
C SER A 187 -16.32 15.07 -3.64
N PRO A 188 -16.87 13.84 -3.70
CA PRO A 188 -17.07 13.10 -4.95
C PRO A 188 -17.80 13.91 -6.03
N GLU A 189 -18.76 14.77 -5.65
CA GLU A 189 -19.47 15.62 -6.61
C GLU A 189 -18.56 16.68 -7.25
N ILE A 190 -17.55 17.15 -6.53
CA ILE A 190 -16.59 18.16 -7.02
C ILE A 190 -15.52 17.53 -7.92
N ILE A 191 -15.07 16.31 -7.61
CA ILE A 191 -14.08 15.59 -8.45
C ILE A 191 -14.71 14.91 -9.67
N GLY A 192 -16.02 14.71 -9.70
CA GLY A 192 -16.74 14.15 -10.85
C GLY A 192 -16.57 12.64 -11.07
N PHE A 193 -15.99 11.93 -10.11
CA PHE A 193 -15.89 10.46 -10.08
C PHE A 193 -15.62 9.94 -8.66
N HIS A 194 -15.77 8.64 -8.43
CA HIS A 194 -15.55 8.04 -7.13
C HIS A 194 -14.05 8.07 -6.73
N PRO A 195 -13.70 8.41 -5.46
CA PRO A 195 -12.31 8.49 -4.99
C PRO A 195 -11.45 7.23 -5.18
N VAL A 196 -12.08 6.08 -5.46
CA VAL A 196 -11.39 4.83 -5.82
C VAL A 196 -10.46 5.00 -7.03
N TYR A 197 -10.80 5.88 -7.97
CA TYR A 197 -9.94 6.17 -9.11
C TYR A 197 -8.66 6.89 -8.70
N ILE A 198 -8.73 7.78 -7.72
CA ILE A 198 -7.54 8.43 -7.13
C ILE A 198 -6.68 7.39 -6.42
N ALA A 199 -7.29 6.49 -5.64
CA ALA A 199 -6.55 5.39 -4.99
C ALA A 199 -5.85 4.49 -6.03
N ALA A 200 -6.52 4.16 -7.14
CA ALA A 200 -5.93 3.39 -8.24
C ALA A 200 -4.77 4.15 -8.93
N ALA A 201 -4.94 5.45 -9.19
CA ALA A 201 -3.88 6.29 -9.77
C ALA A 201 -2.64 6.39 -8.87
N ILE A 202 -2.83 6.53 -7.55
CA ILE A 202 -1.74 6.46 -6.57
C ILE A 202 -1.07 5.08 -6.62
N GLY A 203 -1.86 4.01 -6.69
CA GLY A 203 -1.36 2.64 -6.76
C GLY A 203 -0.46 2.40 -7.97
N PHE A 204 -0.92 2.77 -9.17
CA PHE A 204 -0.13 2.66 -10.40
C PHE A 204 1.08 3.60 -10.40
N GLY A 205 0.93 4.83 -9.88
CA GLY A 205 2.05 5.77 -9.75
C GLY A 205 3.14 5.22 -8.83
N ALA A 206 2.78 4.63 -7.69
CA ALA A 206 3.72 4.04 -6.74
C ALA A 206 4.45 2.81 -7.29
N GLN A 207 4.00 2.20 -8.39
CA GLN A 207 4.72 1.13 -9.09
C GLN A 207 5.68 1.65 -10.17
N CYS A 208 5.59 2.92 -10.55
CA CYS A 208 6.37 3.47 -11.65
C CYS A 208 7.86 3.47 -11.32
N GLY A 209 8.66 2.83 -12.19
CA GLY A 209 10.11 3.04 -12.23
C GLY A 209 10.92 2.53 -11.04
N ALA A 210 10.76 1.25 -10.66
CA ALA A 210 11.67 0.60 -9.71
C ALA A 210 13.11 0.57 -10.23
N TRP A 211 14.07 1.10 -9.47
CA TRP A 211 15.50 1.08 -9.83
C TRP A 211 16.33 0.67 -8.60
N MET A 212 17.63 0.95 -8.57
CA MET A 212 18.55 0.41 -7.55
C MET A 212 18.21 0.74 -6.09
N ASN A 213 17.34 1.73 -5.84
CA ASN A 213 16.86 2.06 -4.50
C ASN A 213 15.64 1.21 -4.05
N ASP A 214 15.09 0.36 -4.92
CA ASP A 214 13.97 -0.52 -4.64
C ASP A 214 14.47 -1.94 -4.31
N SER A 215 14.04 -2.49 -3.16
CA SER A 215 14.36 -3.87 -2.79
C SER A 215 13.72 -4.91 -3.71
N GLY A 216 12.51 -4.64 -4.22
CA GLY A 216 11.83 -5.49 -5.20
C GLY A 216 12.57 -5.60 -6.53
N PHE A 217 13.25 -4.52 -6.94
CA PHE A 217 14.14 -4.54 -8.11
C PHE A 217 15.28 -5.55 -7.91
N TRP A 218 15.91 -5.56 -6.73
CA TRP A 218 17.02 -6.48 -6.44
C TRP A 218 16.57 -7.93 -6.28
N ILE A 219 15.41 -8.16 -5.66
CA ILE A 219 14.81 -9.49 -5.57
C ILE A 219 14.60 -10.06 -6.98
N PHE A 220 13.96 -9.31 -7.87
CA PHE A 220 13.73 -9.76 -9.24
C PHE A 220 15.04 -9.97 -10.01
N ALA A 221 15.99 -9.04 -9.89
CA ALA A 221 17.29 -9.15 -10.54
C ALA A 221 18.03 -10.42 -10.11
N LYS A 222 18.08 -10.69 -8.81
CA LYS A 222 18.81 -11.85 -8.25
C LYS A 222 18.11 -13.16 -8.55
N MET A 223 16.80 -13.26 -8.34
CA MET A 223 16.04 -14.48 -8.64
C MET A 223 16.08 -14.85 -10.13
N SER A 224 16.19 -13.86 -11.02
CA SER A 224 16.26 -14.06 -12.47
C SER A 224 17.68 -14.24 -13.01
N GLY A 225 18.72 -14.12 -12.17
CA GLY A 225 20.12 -14.14 -12.62
C GLY A 225 20.52 -12.93 -13.48
N PHE A 226 19.78 -11.83 -13.40
CA PHE A 226 20.00 -10.61 -14.17
C PHE A 226 21.06 -9.72 -13.51
N THR A 227 21.86 -9.07 -14.35
CA THR A 227 22.66 -7.91 -13.92
C THR A 227 21.74 -6.73 -13.62
N GLY A 228 22.21 -5.75 -12.85
CA GLY A 228 21.44 -4.52 -12.59
C GLY A 228 21.03 -3.79 -13.87
N MET A 229 21.86 -3.80 -14.91
CA MET A 229 21.52 -3.18 -16.19
C MET A 229 20.44 -3.95 -16.97
N GLU A 230 20.48 -5.29 -16.95
CA GLU A 230 19.44 -6.12 -17.56
C GLU A 230 18.12 -5.97 -16.81
N ALA A 231 18.16 -5.91 -15.47
CA ALA A 231 16.99 -5.65 -14.64
C ALA A 231 16.38 -4.27 -14.94
N ILE A 232 17.20 -3.22 -15.14
CA ILE A 232 16.68 -1.92 -15.59
C ILE A 232 15.97 -2.04 -16.93
N LYS A 233 16.62 -2.67 -17.91
CA LYS A 233 16.07 -2.77 -19.28
C LYS A 233 14.84 -3.66 -19.38
N THR A 234 14.57 -4.48 -18.37
CA THR A 234 13.44 -5.42 -18.35
C THR A 234 12.42 -5.02 -17.28
N TRP A 235 12.76 -5.18 -16.01
CA TRP A 235 11.88 -4.96 -14.86
C TRP A 235 11.42 -3.50 -14.72
N THR A 236 12.35 -2.55 -14.71
CA THR A 236 12.01 -1.12 -14.57
C THR A 236 11.12 -0.65 -15.71
N VAL A 237 11.45 -1.05 -16.95
CA VAL A 237 10.65 -0.74 -18.14
C VAL A 237 9.27 -1.38 -18.06
N THR A 238 9.18 -2.65 -17.67
CA THR A 238 7.89 -3.36 -17.52
C THR A 238 7.00 -2.68 -16.49
N LEU A 239 7.55 -2.32 -15.34
CA LEU A 239 6.81 -1.61 -14.30
C LEU A 239 6.38 -0.21 -14.72
N ALA A 240 7.24 0.53 -15.45
CA ALA A 240 6.87 1.84 -15.99
C ALA A 240 5.72 1.72 -17.01
N VAL A 241 5.79 0.74 -17.92
CA VAL A 241 4.70 0.47 -18.88
C VAL A 241 3.42 0.10 -18.16
N MET A 242 3.49 -0.79 -17.17
CA MET A 242 2.33 -1.20 -16.37
C MET A 242 1.72 -0.02 -15.60
N ALA A 243 2.54 0.85 -15.01
CA ALA A 243 2.09 2.06 -14.32
C ALA A 243 1.36 3.01 -15.28
N ILE A 244 1.93 3.27 -16.46
CA ILE A 244 1.32 4.16 -17.47
C ILE A 244 0.02 3.55 -18.00
N VAL A 245 0.02 2.27 -18.39
CA VAL A 245 -1.17 1.59 -18.91
C VAL A 245 -2.27 1.53 -17.85
N GLY A 246 -1.92 1.18 -16.61
CA GLY A 246 -2.85 1.16 -15.49
C GLY A 246 -3.44 2.53 -15.18
N PHE A 247 -2.63 3.59 -15.25
CA PHE A 247 -3.10 4.96 -15.13
C PHE A 247 -4.05 5.37 -16.27
N LEU A 248 -3.73 5.03 -17.52
CA LEU A 248 -4.61 5.30 -18.68
C LEU A 248 -5.94 4.57 -18.57
N ILE A 249 -5.92 3.31 -18.11
CA ILE A 249 -7.14 2.54 -17.84
C ILE A 249 -7.94 3.17 -16.70
N THR A 250 -7.27 3.64 -15.65
CA THR A 250 -7.91 4.35 -14.53
C THR A 250 -8.57 5.65 -15.00
N LEU A 251 -7.88 6.42 -15.84
CA LEU A 251 -8.41 7.63 -16.46
C LEU A 251 -9.63 7.33 -17.32
N PHE A 252 -9.54 6.30 -18.16
CA PHE A 252 -10.65 5.84 -18.99
C PHE A 252 -11.89 5.53 -18.15
N PHE A 253 -11.74 4.71 -17.10
CA PHE A 253 -12.88 4.37 -16.25
C PHE A 253 -13.40 5.58 -15.46
N ALA A 254 -12.53 6.47 -14.97
CA ALA A 254 -12.96 7.69 -14.29
C ALA A 254 -13.83 8.58 -15.19
N THR A 255 -13.54 8.63 -16.50
CA THR A 255 -14.31 9.42 -17.47
C THR A 255 -15.62 8.74 -17.90
N PHE A 256 -15.58 7.43 -18.20
CA PHE A 256 -16.73 6.72 -18.79
C PHE A 256 -17.63 6.00 -17.78
N LEU A 257 -17.11 5.70 -16.59
CA LEU A 257 -17.82 5.04 -15.51
C LEU A 257 -17.49 5.73 -14.18
N PRO A 258 -17.97 6.96 -13.92
CA PRO A 258 -17.50 7.75 -12.79
C PRO A 258 -17.93 7.19 -11.42
N LEU A 259 -18.86 6.24 -11.34
CA LEU A 259 -19.32 5.59 -10.09
C LEU A 259 -19.79 6.57 -9.00
N ILE A 260 -20.39 7.69 -9.41
CA ILE A 260 -21.06 8.68 -8.54
C ILE A 260 -22.56 8.67 -8.75
#